data_AF-A0A844TD93-F1
#
_entry.id   AF-A0A844TD93-F1
#
_cell.length_a   1.000
_cell.length_b   1.000
_cell.length_c   1.000
_cell.angle_alpha   90.00
_cell.angle_beta   90.00
_cell.angle_gamma   90.00
#
_symmetry.space_group_name_H-M   'P 1'
#
loop_
_entity.id
_entity.type
_entity.pdbx_description
1 polymer ?
#
loop_
_entity_poly.entity_id
_entity_poly.type
_entity_poly.pdbx_seq_one_letter_code
_entity_poly.pdbx_strand_id
1 'polypeptide(L)'
;MQQAWTSFWMNVSALFEAALTPFQAAARLVGLNPSVPQTYFFLVAAGFATLLFIHLYGDIVVLRRGRRTTGTIVGIDPGDDSPDRPIIRFRDTSGREFTFTSDLSCNDTTRRIGATVEVDYDPAKPSRVREAGRPIAKLLYIAVLTFIAGLPLTAIFVVK
;
A
#
# COMPACT_ATOMS: atom_id res chain seq x y z
N MET A 1 -22.69 -32.98 -19.03
CA MET A 1 -22.00 -31.99 -18.17
C MET A 1 -20.54 -31.76 -18.57
N GLN A 2 -19.73 -32.79 -18.82
CA GLN A 2 -18.31 -32.66 -19.21
C GLN A 2 -18.07 -31.70 -20.41
N GLN A 3 -18.85 -31.85 -21.50
CA GLN A 3 -18.69 -31.00 -22.69
C GLN A 3 -19.00 -29.52 -22.42
N ALA A 4 -20.06 -29.23 -21.66
CA ALA A 4 -20.40 -27.85 -21.30
C ALA A 4 -19.32 -27.20 -20.40
N TRP A 5 -18.74 -27.99 -19.49
CA TRP A 5 -17.62 -27.57 -18.64
C TRP A 5 -16.37 -27.23 -19.46
N THR A 6 -15.99 -28.08 -20.41
CA THR A 6 -14.83 -27.83 -21.28
C THR A 6 -15.04 -26.61 -22.17
N SER A 7 -16.21 -26.47 -22.79
CA SER A 7 -16.54 -25.31 -23.63
C SER A 7 -16.53 -24.00 -22.85
N PHE A 8 -16.99 -24.01 -21.61
CA PHE A 8 -16.90 -22.84 -20.72
C PHE A 8 -15.45 -22.41 -20.50
N TRP A 9 -14.56 -23.32 -20.10
CA TRP A 9 -13.15 -22.98 -19.85
C TRP A 9 -12.38 -22.56 -21.11
N MET A 10 -12.72 -23.12 -22.28
CA MET A 10 -12.16 -22.65 -23.56
C MET A 10 -12.57 -21.21 -23.86
N ASN A 11 -13.83 -20.84 -23.62
CA ASN A 11 -14.28 -19.47 -23.82
C ASN A 11 -13.62 -18.50 -22.83
N VAL A 12 -13.47 -18.91 -21.56
CA VAL A 12 -12.78 -18.12 -20.53
C VAL A 12 -11.31 -17.88 -20.88
N SER A 13 -10.60 -18.93 -21.31
CA SER A 13 -9.19 -18.82 -21.70
C SER A 13 -9.01 -17.95 -22.95
N ALA A 14 -9.84 -18.12 -23.98
CA ALA A 14 -9.79 -17.28 -25.18
C ALA A 14 -10.05 -15.80 -24.86
N LEU A 15 -11.03 -15.49 -23.99
CA LEU A 15 -11.30 -14.12 -23.56
C LEU A 15 -10.13 -13.52 -22.77
N PHE A 16 -9.51 -14.33 -21.90
CA PHE A 16 -8.35 -13.92 -21.12
C PHE A 16 -7.13 -13.61 -22.00
N GLU A 17 -6.83 -14.47 -22.98
CA GLU A 17 -5.77 -14.23 -23.96
C GLU A 17 -6.02 -12.97 -24.80
N ALA A 18 -7.26 -12.79 -25.26
CA ALA A 18 -7.67 -11.59 -25.99
C ALA A 18 -7.45 -10.32 -25.16
N ALA A 19 -7.74 -10.35 -23.86
CA ALA A 19 -7.52 -9.22 -22.95
C ALA A 19 -6.03 -8.88 -22.77
N LEU A 20 -5.12 -9.86 -22.86
CA LEU A 20 -3.67 -9.66 -22.70
C LEU A 20 -2.96 -9.28 -24.01
N THR A 21 -3.58 -9.56 -25.15
CA THR A 21 -3.04 -9.29 -26.49
C THR A 21 -2.56 -7.84 -26.70
N PRO A 22 -3.26 -6.76 -26.29
CA PRO A 22 -2.76 -5.39 -26.47
C PRO A 22 -1.44 -5.13 -25.72
N PHE A 23 -1.25 -5.72 -24.54
CA PHE A 23 -0.02 -5.58 -23.77
C PHE A 23 1.14 -6.35 -24.40
N GLN A 24 0.88 -7.53 -24.97
CA GLN A 24 1.86 -8.27 -25.75
C GLN A 24 2.26 -7.52 -27.03
N ALA A 25 1.29 -6.92 -27.72
CA ALA A 25 1.55 -6.08 -28.88
C ALA A 25 2.42 -4.86 -28.52
N ALA A 26 2.11 -4.17 -27.42
CA ALA A 26 2.91 -3.06 -26.92
C ALA A 26 4.34 -3.49 -26.54
N ALA A 27 4.49 -4.64 -25.88
CA ALA A 27 5.80 -5.20 -25.55
C ALA A 27 6.63 -5.52 -26.82
N ARG A 28 5.99 -6.01 -27.88
CA ARG A 28 6.63 -6.26 -29.18
C ARG A 28 7.15 -5.00 -29.85
N LEU A 29 6.46 -3.86 -29.68
CA LEU A 29 6.93 -2.57 -30.20
C LEU A 29 8.26 -2.14 -29.58
N VAL A 30 8.56 -2.58 -28.36
CA VAL A 30 9.83 -2.31 -27.67
C VAL A 30 10.81 -3.49 -27.75
N GLY A 31 10.57 -4.45 -28.65
CA GLY A 31 11.46 -5.59 -28.92
C GLY A 31 11.31 -6.79 -27.97
N LEU A 32 10.29 -6.81 -27.12
CA LEU A 32 10.02 -7.92 -26.20
C LEU A 32 8.98 -8.87 -26.79
N ASN A 33 9.14 -10.19 -26.59
CA ASN A 33 8.17 -11.21 -27.00
C ASN A 33 7.68 -12.01 -25.79
N PRO A 34 6.88 -11.41 -24.89
CA PRO A 34 6.42 -12.11 -23.69
C PRO A 34 5.34 -13.14 -24.02
N SER A 35 5.39 -14.29 -23.35
CA SER A 35 4.30 -15.27 -23.38
C SER A 35 3.06 -14.76 -22.63
N VAL A 36 1.91 -15.43 -22.81
CA VAL A 36 0.65 -15.09 -22.11
C VAL A 36 0.85 -15.13 -20.58
N PRO A 37 1.45 -16.18 -19.97
CA PRO A 37 1.72 -16.19 -18.54
C PRO A 37 2.66 -15.07 -18.09
N GLN A 38 3.73 -14.78 -18.83
CA GLN A 38 4.67 -13.70 -18.50
C GLN A 38 3.97 -12.34 -18.47
N THR A 39 3.08 -12.09 -19.43
CA THR A 39 2.31 -10.84 -19.51
C THR A 39 1.37 -10.71 -18.32
N TYR A 40 0.65 -11.79 -17.97
CA TYR A 40 -0.21 -11.81 -16.80
C TYR A 40 0.55 -11.50 -15.50
N PHE A 41 1.64 -12.24 -15.25
CA PHE A 41 2.45 -12.07 -14.05
C PHE A 41 3.06 -10.67 -13.96
N PHE A 42 3.50 -10.11 -15.07
CA PHE A 42 3.98 -8.73 -15.12
C PHE A 42 2.90 -7.73 -14.72
N LEU A 43 1.68 -7.84 -15.26
CA LEU A 43 0.58 -6.92 -14.94
C LEU A 43 0.15 -7.03 -13.48
N VAL A 44 0.09 -8.25 -12.95
CA VAL A 44 -0.18 -8.49 -11.52
C VAL A 44 0.90 -7.82 -10.66
N ALA A 45 2.17 -8.06 -10.97
CA ALA A 45 3.30 -7.46 -10.27
C ALA A 45 3.27 -5.92 -10.36
N ALA A 46 3.00 -5.36 -11.54
CA ALA A 46 2.90 -3.91 -11.76
C ALA A 46 1.75 -3.28 -10.96
N GLY A 47 0.60 -3.96 -10.87
CA GLY A 47 -0.53 -3.54 -10.04
C GLY A 47 -0.16 -3.48 -8.56
N PHE A 48 0.42 -4.55 -8.03
CA PHE A 48 0.89 -4.58 -6.64
C PHE A 48 2.00 -3.56 -6.37
N ALA A 49 2.95 -3.39 -7.29
CA ALA A 49 4.01 -2.39 -7.19
C ALA A 49 3.45 -0.96 -7.15
N THR A 50 2.41 -0.68 -7.93
CA THR A 50 1.72 0.62 -7.93
C THR A 50 1.05 0.88 -6.58
N LEU A 51 0.31 -0.10 -6.05
CA LEU A 51 -0.33 0.00 -4.73
C LEU A 51 0.71 0.21 -3.63
N LEU A 52 1.82 -0.53 -3.68
CA LEU A 52 2.93 -0.38 -2.75
C LEU A 52 3.57 1.01 -2.85
N PHE A 53 3.80 1.51 -4.07
CA PHE A 53 4.36 2.84 -4.29
C PHE A 53 3.46 3.95 -3.72
N ILE A 54 2.14 3.85 -3.89
CA ILE A 54 1.19 4.82 -3.32
C ILE A 54 1.28 4.85 -1.79
N HIS A 55 1.36 3.69 -1.14
CA HIS A 55 1.49 3.60 0.32
C HIS A 55 2.83 4.13 0.82
N LEU A 56 3.92 3.78 0.14
CA LEU A 56 5.28 4.20 0.51
C LEU A 56 5.57 5.67 0.21
N TYR A 57 4.92 6.25 -0.80
CA TYR A 57 5.20 7.63 -1.21
C TYR A 57 4.98 8.62 -0.07
N GLY A 58 3.87 8.46 0.67
CA GLY A 58 3.60 9.28 1.85
C GLY A 58 4.71 9.18 2.90
N ASP A 59 5.21 7.97 3.14
CA ASP A 59 6.27 7.73 4.10
C ASP A 59 7.61 8.29 3.68
N ILE A 60 7.99 8.09 2.42
CA ILE A 60 9.24 8.61 1.86
C ILE A 60 9.23 10.13 1.92
N VAL A 61 8.09 10.76 1.62
CA VAL A 61 7.94 12.21 1.71
C VAL A 61 8.11 12.68 3.16
N VAL A 62 7.44 12.03 4.12
CA VAL A 62 7.61 12.37 5.55
C VAL A 62 9.03 12.07 6.05
N LEU A 63 9.71 11.03 5.56
CA LEU A 63 11.12 10.78 5.89
C LEU A 63 12.06 11.85 5.34
N ARG A 64 11.81 12.34 4.12
CA ARG A 64 12.71 13.30 3.46
C ARG A 64 12.51 14.74 3.92
N ARG A 65 11.28 15.16 4.18
CA ARG A 65 10.94 16.55 4.51
C ARG A 65 10.00 16.70 5.70
N GLY A 66 9.69 15.61 6.38
CA GLY A 66 8.82 15.66 7.54
C GLY A 66 9.44 16.46 8.67
N ARG A 67 8.59 17.11 9.43
CA ARG A 67 8.96 17.75 10.69
C ARG A 67 8.32 16.97 11.82
N ARG A 68 9.06 16.91 12.92
CA ARG A 68 8.57 16.34 14.16
C ARG A 68 7.96 17.43 15.02
N THR A 69 6.81 17.12 15.60
CA THR A 69 6.16 17.98 16.59
C THR A 69 5.45 17.11 17.61
N THR A 70 4.93 17.77 18.64
CA THR A 70 4.24 17.14 19.74
C THR A 70 2.73 17.21 19.50
N GLY A 71 2.08 16.05 19.50
CA GLY A 71 0.64 15.90 19.45
C GLY A 71 0.04 15.54 20.82
N THR A 72 -1.24 15.82 20.99
CA THR A 72 -2.04 15.47 22.16
C THR A 72 -3.23 14.63 21.75
N ILE A 73 -3.52 13.61 22.53
CA ILE A 73 -4.65 12.71 22.26
C ILE A 73 -5.93 13.39 22.71
N VAL A 74 -6.87 13.57 21.79
CA VAL A 74 -8.13 14.27 22.03
C VAL A 74 -9.34 13.33 22.01
N GLY A 75 -9.16 12.10 21.54
CA GLY A 75 -10.22 11.11 21.50
C GLY A 75 -9.72 9.73 21.09
N ILE A 76 -10.64 8.78 21.06
CA ILE A 76 -10.42 7.42 20.58
C ILE A 76 -11.54 7.13 19.61
N ASP A 77 -11.18 6.64 18.43
CA ASP A 77 -12.07 6.12 17.41
C ASP A 77 -12.23 4.60 17.63
N PRO A 78 -13.36 4.14 18.17
CA PRO A 78 -13.68 2.73 18.24
C PRO A 78 -14.01 2.28 16.81
N GLY A 79 -13.04 1.71 16.10
CA GLY A 79 -13.27 1.23 14.74
C GLY A 79 -14.36 0.16 14.73
N ASP A 80 -15.21 0.14 13.69
CA ASP A 80 -16.35 -0.80 13.60
C ASP A 80 -15.94 -2.28 13.73
N ASP A 81 -14.81 -2.68 13.13
CA ASP A 81 -14.23 -4.03 13.17
C ASP A 81 -12.70 -4.02 13.41
N SER A 82 -12.14 -2.85 13.77
CA SER A 82 -10.69 -2.63 13.87
C SER A 82 -10.35 -2.16 15.29
N PRO A 83 -9.20 -2.56 15.85
CA PRO A 83 -8.78 -2.12 17.18
C PRO A 83 -8.83 -0.60 17.32
N ASP A 84 -9.29 -0.12 18.47
CA ASP A 84 -9.39 1.30 18.83
C ASP A 84 -8.19 2.11 18.33
N ARG A 85 -8.45 3.24 17.68
CA ARG A 85 -7.43 4.12 17.12
C ARG A 85 -7.43 5.47 17.82
N PRO A 86 -6.29 6.00 18.27
CA PRO A 86 -6.24 7.31 18.91
C PRO A 86 -6.47 8.44 17.90
N ILE A 87 -7.25 9.44 18.30
CA ILE A 87 -7.42 10.71 17.59
C ILE A 87 -6.43 11.71 18.19
N ILE A 88 -5.51 12.20 17.38
CA ILE A 88 -4.39 13.04 17.82
C ILE A 88 -4.53 14.43 17.21
N ARG A 89 -4.43 15.45 18.06
CA ARG A 89 -4.36 16.86 17.67
C ARG A 89 -2.94 17.38 17.82
N PHE A 90 -2.42 18.08 16.82
CA PHE A 90 -1.10 18.70 16.86
C PHE A 90 -1.11 20.09 16.23
N ARG A 91 -0.05 20.86 16.47
CA ARG A 91 0.18 22.16 15.82
C ARG A 91 1.34 22.08 14.84
N ASP A 92 1.15 22.64 13.65
CA ASP A 92 2.23 22.79 12.67
C ASP A 92 3.18 23.94 13.05
N THR A 93 4.24 24.13 12.26
CA THR A 93 5.22 25.21 12.51
C THR A 93 4.67 26.62 12.34
N SER A 94 3.48 26.78 11.74
CA SER A 94 2.76 28.04 11.63
C SER A 94 1.76 28.26 12.78
N GLY A 95 1.64 27.30 13.71
CA GLY A 95 0.71 27.32 14.83
C GLY A 95 -0.71 26.87 14.46
N ARG A 96 -0.95 26.36 13.25
CA ARG A 96 -2.26 25.82 12.83
C ARG A 96 -2.50 24.47 13.48
N GLU A 97 -3.70 24.28 14.01
CA GLU A 97 -4.13 23.02 14.60
C GLU A 97 -4.64 22.05 13.54
N PHE A 98 -4.19 20.81 13.64
CA PHE A 98 -4.63 19.69 12.82
C PHE A 98 -5.00 18.52 13.71
N THR A 99 -6.03 17.78 13.32
CA THR A 99 -6.49 16.58 14.00
C THR A 99 -6.51 15.43 12.99
N PHE A 100 -5.99 14.27 13.38
CA PHE A 100 -6.02 13.06 12.55
C PHE A 100 -6.26 11.83 13.42
N THR A 101 -6.87 10.81 12.83
CA THR A 101 -6.97 9.47 13.42
C THR A 101 -5.73 8.68 13.04
N SER A 102 -5.05 8.08 14.00
CA SER A 102 -3.88 7.26 13.74
C SER A 102 -4.22 5.98 12.99
N ASP A 103 -3.34 5.54 12.10
CA ASP A 103 -3.42 4.22 11.46
C ASP A 103 -3.03 3.08 12.43
N LEU A 104 -2.52 3.42 13.61
CA LEU A 104 -2.05 2.47 14.61
C LEU A 104 -3.06 2.30 15.73
N SER A 105 -3.16 1.07 16.24
CA SER A 105 -3.99 0.78 17.40
C SER A 105 -3.50 1.47 18.66
N CYS A 106 -4.45 1.75 19.55
CA CYS A 106 -4.21 2.25 20.90
C CYS A 106 -3.22 1.35 21.66
N ASN A 107 -2.32 1.99 22.39
CA ASN A 107 -1.36 1.39 23.32
C ASN A 107 -1.57 1.99 24.73
N ASP A 108 -0.76 1.59 25.71
CA ASP A 108 -0.95 2.05 27.10
C ASP A 108 -0.84 3.57 27.29
N THR A 109 -0.02 4.23 26.48
CA THR A 109 0.08 5.69 26.40
C THR A 109 -1.08 6.27 25.60
N THR A 110 -1.41 5.69 24.45
CA THR A 110 -2.38 6.28 23.52
C THR A 110 -3.85 6.05 23.87
N ARG A 111 -4.12 5.12 24.79
CA ARG A 111 -5.43 4.94 25.41
C ARG A 111 -5.77 6.04 26.43
N ARG A 112 -4.81 6.88 26.82
CA ARG A 112 -5.02 7.99 27.77
C ARG A 112 -5.28 9.30 27.02
N ILE A 113 -6.50 9.81 27.08
CA ILE A 113 -6.85 11.13 26.55
C ILE A 113 -6.04 12.20 27.30
N GLY A 114 -5.50 13.17 26.57
CA GLY A 114 -4.57 14.19 27.07
C GLY A 114 -3.11 13.76 27.10
N ALA A 115 -2.80 12.48 26.85
CA ALA A 115 -1.41 12.05 26.72
C ALA A 115 -0.74 12.70 25.50
N THR A 116 0.57 12.82 25.60
CA THR A 116 1.41 13.48 24.62
C THR A 116 2.18 12.45 23.81
N VAL A 117 2.22 12.63 22.49
CA VAL A 117 2.91 11.73 21.55
C VAL A 117 3.70 12.52 20.52
N GLU A 118 4.79 11.95 20.03
CA GLU A 118 5.54 12.51 18.91
C GLU A 118 4.82 12.19 17.59
N VAL A 119 4.69 13.19 16.73
CA VAL A 119 4.12 13.04 15.39
C VAL A 119 5.07 13.58 14.33
N ASP A 120 5.21 12.84 13.24
CA ASP A 120 5.95 13.26 12.05
C ASP A 120 4.91 13.68 10.98
N TYR A 121 5.01 14.92 10.49
CA TYR A 121 4.10 15.46 9.47
C TYR A 121 4.84 16.11 8.31
N ASP A 122 4.25 16.13 7.12
CA ASP A 122 4.76 16.87 5.95
C ASP A 122 4.33 18.35 6.02
N PRO A 123 5.26 19.33 6.14
CA PRO A 123 4.91 20.75 6.20
C PRO A 123 4.19 21.27 4.97
N ALA A 124 4.44 20.66 3.79
CA ALA A 124 3.77 21.04 2.55
C ALA A 124 2.36 20.44 2.43
N LYS A 125 2.07 19.38 3.19
CA LYS A 125 0.76 18.72 3.23
C LYS A 125 0.51 18.14 4.63
N PRO A 126 0.03 18.94 5.60
CA PRO A 126 -0.11 18.51 7.00
C PRO A 126 -1.04 17.32 7.23
N SER A 127 -1.92 17.00 6.27
CA SER A 127 -2.73 15.78 6.30
C SER A 127 -1.93 14.49 6.11
N ARG A 128 -0.67 14.58 5.68
CA ARG A 128 0.29 13.46 5.71
C ARG A 128 1.04 13.49 7.04
N VAL A 129 0.40 12.95 8.06
CA VAL A 129 0.91 12.88 9.42
C VAL A 129 0.82 11.44 9.94
N ARG A 130 1.75 11.07 10.81
CA ARG A 130 1.78 9.76 11.47
C ARG A 130 2.41 9.87 12.85
N GLU A 131 2.09 8.93 13.73
CA GLU A 131 2.82 8.75 14.98
C GLU A 131 4.28 8.39 14.70
N ALA A 132 5.22 9.01 15.41
CA ALA A 132 6.64 8.70 15.31
C ALA A 132 6.96 7.40 16.08
N GLY A 133 7.95 6.62 15.59
CA GLY A 133 8.56 5.54 16.37
C GLY A 133 7.92 4.15 16.31
N ARG A 134 7.00 3.88 15.37
CA ARG A 134 6.40 2.53 15.21
C ARG A 134 6.59 1.92 13.81
N PRO A 135 7.84 1.58 13.43
CA PRO A 135 8.17 1.12 12.06
C PRO A 135 7.86 -0.37 11.79
N ILE A 136 7.70 -1.22 12.81
CA ILE A 136 7.77 -2.69 12.65
C ILE A 136 6.55 -3.29 11.93
N ALA A 137 5.33 -2.89 12.29
CA ALA A 137 4.11 -3.37 11.62
C ALA A 137 4.08 -2.96 10.14
N LYS A 138 4.61 -1.77 9.84
CA LYS A 138 4.70 -1.25 8.48
C LYS A 138 5.72 -2.01 7.63
N LEU A 139 6.88 -2.33 8.21
CA LEU A 139 7.91 -3.15 7.56
C LEU A 139 7.39 -4.55 7.21
N LEU A 140 6.61 -5.18 8.10
CA LEU A 140 6.00 -6.48 7.82
C LEU A 140 4.98 -6.42 6.67
N TYR A 141 4.12 -5.39 6.63
CA TYR A 141 3.18 -5.18 5.52
C TYR A 141 3.91 -4.98 4.18
N ILE A 142 4.96 -4.15 4.16
CA ILE A 142 5.80 -3.93 2.97
C ILE A 142 6.51 -5.23 2.55
N ALA A 143 7.00 -6.03 3.49
CA ALA A 143 7.65 -7.30 3.20
C ALA A 143 6.67 -8.30 2.55
N VAL A 144 5.43 -8.39 3.04
CA VAL A 144 4.37 -9.22 2.43
C VAL A 144 4.06 -8.76 1.00
N LEU A 145 3.86 -7.46 0.78
CA LEU A 145 3.60 -6.94 -0.56
C LEU A 145 4.78 -7.17 -1.52
N THR A 146 6.02 -7.03 -1.03
CA THR A 146 7.22 -7.27 -1.83
C THR A 146 7.39 -8.76 -2.15
N PHE A 147 7.05 -9.65 -1.21
CA PHE A 147 7.05 -11.10 -1.44
C PHE A 147 6.01 -11.52 -2.48
N ILE A 148 4.79 -10.97 -2.40
CA ILE A 148 3.71 -11.21 -3.38
C ILE A 148 4.10 -10.67 -4.77
N ALA A 149 4.74 -9.50 -4.84
CA ALA A 149 5.19 -8.91 -6.10
C ALA A 149 6.45 -9.59 -6.68
N GLY A 150 7.30 -10.17 -5.85
CA GLY A 150 8.57 -10.81 -6.26
C GLY A 150 8.44 -12.25 -6.75
N LEU A 151 7.49 -13.02 -6.21
CA LEU A 151 7.18 -14.40 -6.63
C LEU A 151 6.89 -14.56 -8.14
N PRO A 152 6.14 -13.67 -8.81
CA PRO A 152 5.92 -13.76 -10.25
C PRO A 152 7.16 -13.43 -11.10
N LEU A 153 8.11 -12.64 -10.60
CA LEU A 153 9.30 -12.25 -11.37
C LEU A 153 10.36 -13.37 -11.44
N THR A 154 10.48 -14.20 -10.41
CA THR A 154 11.41 -15.34 -10.42
C THR A 154 10.94 -16.44 -11.38
N ALA A 155 9.62 -16.60 -11.56
CA ALA A 155 9.05 -17.53 -12.54
C ALA A 155 9.37 -17.15 -14.00
N ILE A 156 9.70 -15.89 -14.29
CA ILE A 156 10.08 -15.42 -15.63
C ILE A 156 11.48 -15.92 -16.03
N PHE A 157 12.38 -16.20 -15.07
CA PHE A 157 13.78 -16.55 -15.34
C PHE A 157 14.14 -18.03 -15.12
N VAL A 158 13.28 -18.82 -14.48
CA VAL A 158 13.56 -20.23 -14.16
C VAL A 158 13.19 -21.18 -15.31
N VAL A 159 12.44 -20.71 -16.32
CA VAL A 159 12.15 -21.49 -17.53
C VAL A 159 13.06 -21.01 -18.67
N LYS A 160 14.30 -21.47 -18.66
CA LYS A 160 15.20 -21.46 -19.83
C LYS A 160 15.52 -22.90 -20.21
#